data_AF-A0A843HFL1-F1
#
_entry.id   AF-A0A843HFL1-F1
#
_cell.length_a   1.000
_cell.length_b   1.000
_cell.length_c   1.000
_cell.angle_alpha   90.00
_cell.angle_beta   90.00
_cell.angle_gamma   90.00
#
_symmetry.space_group_name_H-M   'P 1'
#
loop_
_entity.id
_entity.type
_entity.pdbx_description
1 polymer ?
#
loop_
_entity_poly.entity_id
_entity_poly.type
_entity_poly.pdbx_seq_one_letter_code
_entity_poly.pdbx_strand_id
1 'polypeptide(L)'
;MDRTNPYLLIGILILLALASGVMCSQHAASTDLTTQQLMNKNGSTVVSGDQVINVAEMQKVPVFSAPQNLIRPLLNGDIMTVYTALTTGTIPKDVINNSKFMTNDGKISNDLKGPGYIVTDKNGKISIKEADSIVWGYKLPYTYAVKEGDSIKVIQNNKTINTLKESDISNDTVPTDFVSAASLKEWFETAKDGSNITLDYYLGGFNDNRTGIYGKEKIIHAFGEEPYNYMRNYTPGAPVMVYDHNATKVNVSSAVSVVEYLPEYPTEIRAENAKEFANGWNNTIIPPHESAHGKENVTFTSIAEAEAASGSATHGVCPPGRSLRDAILSLGYPLPVGMSGAEESILYEYRPTIDVLVSNEGDYPIQIVMWTEGESGDTHIYTTIYELRDNSTYPDTSNSTEDA
;
A
#
# COMPACT_ATOMS: atom_id res chain seq x y z
N MET A 1 25.20 -27.68 7.65
CA MET A 1 26.52 -28.19 8.08
C MET A 1 27.04 -27.32 9.21
N ASP A 2 27.61 -27.94 10.24
CA ASP A 2 28.07 -27.30 11.46
C ASP A 2 29.27 -26.35 11.19
N ARG A 3 29.19 -25.10 11.68
CA ARG A 3 30.20 -24.04 11.45
C ARG A 3 31.57 -24.35 12.08
N THR A 4 31.62 -25.38 12.91
CA THR A 4 32.81 -25.85 13.64
C THR A 4 33.52 -27.03 12.97
N ASN A 5 33.10 -27.45 11.76
CA ASN A 5 33.70 -28.59 11.09
C ASN A 5 35.17 -28.31 10.67
N PRO A 6 36.16 -28.99 11.27
CA PRO A 6 37.58 -28.75 10.99
C PRO A 6 37.98 -29.02 9.54
N TYR A 7 37.24 -29.88 8.82
CA TYR A 7 37.48 -30.17 7.41
C TYR A 7 37.12 -29.00 6.48
N LEU A 8 36.14 -28.17 6.86
CA LEU A 8 35.81 -26.94 6.13
C LEU A 8 36.96 -25.93 6.24
N LEU A 9 37.55 -25.83 7.44
CA LEU A 9 38.66 -24.93 7.75
C LEU A 9 39.96 -25.37 7.05
N ILE A 10 40.24 -26.67 7.02
CA ILE A 10 41.34 -27.27 6.25
C ILE A 10 41.13 -27.05 4.74
N GLY A 11 39.90 -27.20 4.24
CA GLY A 11 39.55 -26.89 2.87
C GLY A 11 39.88 -25.43 2.52
N ILE A 12 39.43 -24.47 3.33
CA ILE A 12 39.73 -23.04 3.14
C ILE A 12 41.24 -22.76 3.15
N LEU A 13 42.02 -23.40 4.04
CA LEU A 13 43.47 -23.26 4.10
C LEU A 13 44.20 -23.79 2.85
N ILE A 14 43.74 -24.92 2.30
CA ILE A 14 44.28 -25.47 1.05
C ILE A 14 43.95 -24.55 -0.13
N LEU A 15 42.74 -23.98 -0.17
CA LEU A 15 42.31 -23.02 -1.19
C LEU A 15 43.13 -21.71 -1.10
N LEU A 16 43.44 -21.23 0.10
CA LEU A 16 44.31 -20.08 0.34
C LEU A 16 45.74 -20.31 -0.17
N ALA A 17 46.29 -21.52 0.03
CA ALA A 17 47.60 -21.89 -0.48
C ALA A 17 47.62 -21.95 -2.02
N LEU A 18 46.57 -22.47 -2.66
CA LEU A 18 46.46 -22.54 -4.12
C LEU A 18 46.22 -21.16 -4.77
N ALA A 19 45.41 -20.30 -4.15
CA ALA A 19 45.14 -18.95 -4.64
C ALA A 19 46.37 -18.02 -4.56
N SER A 20 47.33 -18.31 -3.67
CA SER A 20 48.59 -17.56 -3.59
C SER A 20 49.57 -17.84 -4.75
N GLY A 21 49.30 -18.87 -5.56
CA GLY A 21 50.17 -19.28 -6.68
C GLY A 21 49.79 -18.73 -8.06
N VAL A 22 48.62 -18.08 -8.22
CA VAL A 22 48.15 -17.56 -9.52
C VAL A 22 48.09 -16.03 -9.48
N MET A 23 48.97 -15.39 -10.25
CA MET A 23 49.26 -13.95 -10.21
C MET A 23 48.09 -13.02 -10.55
N CYS A 24 48.22 -11.79 -10.04
CA CYS A 24 47.55 -10.55 -10.40
C CYS A 24 47.15 -10.44 -11.89
N SER A 25 45.88 -10.14 -12.15
CA SER A 25 45.46 -8.90 -12.83
C SER A 25 43.96 -8.96 -13.12
N GLN A 26 43.21 -8.06 -12.49
CA GLN A 26 42.19 -7.21 -13.11
C GLN A 26 41.61 -6.32 -12.01
N HIS A 27 41.99 -5.04 -12.05
CA HIS A 27 41.22 -3.99 -11.38
C HIS A 27 39.91 -3.81 -12.15
N ALA A 28 38.80 -3.76 -11.42
CA ALA A 28 37.63 -3.02 -11.86
C ALA A 28 37.15 -2.17 -10.69
N ALA A 29 37.31 -0.87 -10.89
CA ALA A 29 36.86 0.19 -10.02
C ALA A 29 35.33 0.22 -9.94
N SER A 30 34.78 0.31 -8.73
CA SER A 30 33.91 1.40 -8.33
C SER A 30 33.84 1.38 -6.80
N THR A 31 33.78 2.53 -6.16
CA THR A 31 33.67 2.68 -4.70
C THR A 31 32.22 2.85 -4.25
N ASP A 32 31.25 2.61 -5.14
CA ASP A 32 29.83 2.73 -4.87
C ASP A 32 29.10 1.50 -5.43
N LEU A 33 29.11 0.42 -4.63
CA LEU A 33 29.08 -0.97 -5.12
C LEU A 33 27.80 -1.76 -4.81
N THR A 34 26.81 -1.13 -4.19
CA THR A 34 25.69 -1.84 -3.55
C THR A 34 24.38 -1.74 -4.35
N THR A 35 24.22 -0.71 -5.18
CA THR A 35 23.00 -0.46 -5.97
C THR A 35 22.98 -1.10 -7.35
N GLN A 36 24.13 -1.43 -7.96
CA GLN A 36 24.15 -2.01 -9.31
C GLN A 36 23.80 -3.51 -9.36
N GLN A 37 23.89 -4.22 -8.22
CA GLN A 37 23.67 -5.68 -8.17
C GLN A 37 22.25 -6.06 -7.74
N LEU A 38 21.53 -5.08 -7.18
CA LEU A 38 20.15 -5.18 -6.79
C LEU A 38 19.26 -4.96 -8.00
N MET A 39 18.36 -5.91 -8.27
CA MET A 39 17.32 -5.74 -9.29
C MET A 39 16.25 -4.73 -8.83
N ASN A 40 16.13 -4.51 -7.52
CA ASN A 40 15.16 -3.61 -6.90
C ASN A 40 15.83 -2.74 -5.83
N LYS A 41 15.38 -1.49 -5.68
CA LYS A 41 15.95 -0.55 -4.72
C LYS A 41 15.78 -1.03 -3.28
N ASN A 42 16.67 -0.58 -2.38
CA ASN A 42 16.47 -0.74 -0.93
C ASN A 42 15.07 -0.25 -0.52
N GLY A 43 14.40 -1.02 0.34
CA GLY A 43 13.02 -0.82 0.77
C GLY A 43 11.95 -1.26 -0.23
N SER A 44 12.31 -1.84 -1.38
CA SER A 44 11.30 -2.39 -2.31
C SER A 44 10.61 -3.60 -1.70
N THR A 45 9.29 -3.69 -1.88
CA THR A 45 8.52 -4.89 -1.55
C THR A 45 8.92 -6.05 -2.43
N VAL A 46 9.01 -7.24 -1.84
CA VAL A 46 9.30 -8.50 -2.51
C VAL A 46 8.40 -9.60 -1.96
N VAL A 47 8.10 -10.58 -2.80
CA VAL A 47 7.33 -11.78 -2.44
C VAL A 47 8.12 -13.04 -2.78
N SER A 48 7.68 -14.18 -2.26
CA SER A 48 8.28 -15.48 -2.55
C SER A 48 8.41 -15.71 -4.05
N GLY A 49 9.63 -16.05 -4.50
CA GLY A 49 9.93 -16.28 -5.90
C GLY A 49 10.54 -15.09 -6.64
N ASP A 50 10.56 -13.89 -6.07
CA ASP A 50 11.18 -12.73 -6.71
C ASP A 50 12.69 -12.86 -6.82
N GLN A 51 13.25 -12.40 -7.93
CA GLN A 51 14.69 -12.29 -8.11
C GLN A 51 15.17 -10.92 -7.61
N VAL A 52 16.03 -10.89 -6.59
CA VAL A 52 16.49 -9.65 -5.96
C VAL A 52 17.93 -9.30 -6.33
N ILE A 53 18.79 -10.31 -6.49
CA ILE A 53 20.20 -10.10 -6.84
C ILE A 53 20.46 -10.64 -8.24
N ASN A 54 21.07 -9.84 -9.12
CA ASN A 54 21.52 -10.33 -10.41
C ASN A 54 22.91 -10.98 -10.26
N VAL A 55 22.95 -12.31 -10.07
CA VAL A 55 24.19 -13.07 -9.84
C VAL A 55 25.18 -12.93 -10.99
N ALA A 56 24.71 -12.81 -12.24
CA ALA A 56 25.56 -12.68 -13.42
C ALA A 56 26.34 -11.35 -13.44
N GLU A 57 25.76 -10.31 -12.88
CA GLU A 57 26.33 -8.95 -12.81
C GLU A 57 27.00 -8.65 -11.46
N MET A 58 27.08 -9.64 -10.57
CA MET A 58 27.75 -9.48 -9.29
C MET A 58 29.24 -9.16 -9.49
N GLN A 59 29.70 -8.16 -8.74
CA GLN A 59 31.11 -7.79 -8.70
C GLN A 59 31.93 -8.99 -8.22
N LYS A 60 32.97 -9.32 -8.98
CA LYS A 60 33.94 -10.33 -8.60
C LYS A 60 35.09 -9.67 -7.85
N VAL A 61 35.52 -10.28 -6.76
CA VAL A 61 36.65 -9.83 -5.93
C VAL A 61 37.72 -10.92 -5.86
N PRO A 62 39.02 -10.56 -5.72
CA PRO A 62 40.08 -11.56 -5.58
C PRO A 62 39.86 -12.43 -4.34
N VAL A 63 39.95 -13.76 -4.51
CA VAL A 63 39.73 -14.74 -3.44
C VAL A 63 40.66 -14.50 -2.25
N PHE A 64 41.92 -14.14 -2.50
CA PHE A 64 42.89 -13.84 -1.44
C PHE A 64 42.50 -12.62 -0.58
N SER A 65 41.88 -11.61 -1.19
CA SER A 65 41.46 -10.39 -0.48
C SER A 65 40.13 -10.54 0.27
N ALA A 66 39.32 -11.53 -0.12
CA ALA A 66 38.00 -11.77 0.46
C ALA A 66 37.67 -13.28 0.55
N PRO A 67 38.50 -14.09 1.24
CA PRO A 67 38.32 -15.55 1.29
C PRO A 67 37.01 -15.97 1.95
N GLN A 68 36.44 -15.12 2.81
CA GLN A 68 35.13 -15.33 3.42
C GLN A 68 34.00 -15.51 2.40
N ASN A 69 34.14 -14.99 1.18
CA ASN A 69 33.11 -15.14 0.14
C ASN A 69 32.99 -16.59 -0.38
N LEU A 70 33.98 -17.45 -0.11
CA LEU A 70 33.90 -18.89 -0.42
C LEU A 70 33.00 -19.66 0.54
N ILE A 71 32.75 -19.12 1.75
CA ILE A 71 32.03 -19.84 2.80
C ILE A 71 30.61 -20.19 2.34
N ARG A 72 29.88 -19.23 1.76
CA ARG A 72 28.50 -19.45 1.33
C ARG A 72 28.41 -20.46 0.17
N PRO A 73 29.16 -20.34 -0.94
CA PRO A 73 29.18 -21.39 -1.97
C PRO A 73 29.53 -22.78 -1.44
N LEU A 74 30.52 -22.89 -0.55
CA LEU A 74 30.91 -24.16 0.07
C LEU A 74 29.81 -24.78 0.92
N LEU A 75 29.19 -24.00 1.82
CA LEU A 75 28.14 -24.49 2.71
C LEU A 75 26.87 -24.92 1.96
N ASN A 76 26.66 -24.37 0.77
CA ASN A 76 25.48 -24.63 -0.04
C ASN A 76 25.73 -25.62 -1.18
N GLY A 77 26.95 -26.15 -1.32
CA GLY A 77 27.29 -27.11 -2.36
C GLY A 77 27.34 -26.52 -3.78
N ASP A 78 27.54 -25.21 -3.93
CA ASP A 78 27.76 -24.57 -5.23
C ASP A 78 29.20 -24.82 -5.70
N ILE A 79 29.44 -26.06 -6.12
CA ILE A 79 30.76 -26.55 -6.55
C ILE A 79 31.25 -25.79 -7.78
N MET A 80 30.35 -25.33 -8.66
CA MET A 80 30.73 -24.61 -9.88
C MET A 80 31.30 -23.23 -9.56
N THR A 81 30.68 -22.48 -8.63
CA THR A 81 31.23 -21.19 -8.16
C THR A 81 32.56 -21.39 -7.45
N VAL A 82 32.70 -22.44 -6.63
CA VAL A 82 33.97 -22.75 -5.95
C VAL A 82 35.06 -23.11 -6.95
N TYR A 83 34.77 -23.97 -7.94
CA TYR A 83 35.70 -24.35 -8.99
C TYR A 83 36.11 -23.14 -9.85
N THR A 84 35.16 -22.29 -10.22
CA THR A 84 35.43 -21.06 -10.97
C THR A 84 36.31 -20.10 -10.16
N ALA A 85 36.06 -19.99 -8.86
CA ALA A 85 36.86 -19.16 -7.98
C ALA A 85 38.30 -19.63 -7.87
N LEU A 86 38.50 -20.95 -7.82
CA LEU A 86 39.83 -21.55 -7.77
C LEU A 86 40.63 -21.40 -9.06
N THR A 87 39.96 -21.54 -10.20
CA THR A 87 40.60 -21.49 -11.51
C THR A 87 40.86 -20.07 -11.98
N THR A 88 40.01 -19.11 -11.61
CA THR A 88 40.13 -17.71 -12.03
C THR A 88 40.74 -16.79 -10.98
N GLY A 89 40.87 -17.24 -9.73
CA GLY A 89 41.35 -16.43 -8.62
C GLY A 89 40.36 -15.35 -8.13
N THR A 90 39.14 -15.32 -8.67
CA THR A 90 38.11 -14.31 -8.35
C THR A 90 36.78 -14.95 -7.97
N ILE A 91 36.04 -14.35 -7.05
CA ILE A 91 34.75 -14.86 -6.55
C ILE A 91 33.71 -13.74 -6.48
N PRO A 92 32.43 -13.99 -6.77
CA PRO A 92 31.38 -13.02 -6.53
C PRO A 92 31.42 -12.52 -5.08
N LYS A 93 31.30 -11.20 -4.89
CA LYS A 93 31.25 -10.59 -3.57
C LYS A 93 30.01 -11.08 -2.85
N ASP A 94 30.15 -11.72 -1.68
CA ASP A 94 28.98 -12.08 -0.89
C ASP A 94 28.28 -10.80 -0.42
N VAL A 95 27.07 -10.55 -0.93
CA VAL A 95 26.25 -9.40 -0.55
C VAL A 95 25.07 -9.80 0.31
N ILE A 96 24.85 -11.08 0.60
CA ILE A 96 23.72 -11.50 1.43
C ILE A 96 24.13 -11.43 2.90
N ASN A 97 23.30 -10.81 3.74
CA ASN A 97 23.48 -10.76 5.20
C ASN A 97 22.92 -12.02 5.87
N ASN A 98 21.66 -12.34 5.57
CA ASN A 98 20.92 -13.46 6.15
C ASN A 98 20.22 -14.25 5.04
N SER A 99 20.36 -15.59 5.06
CA SER A 99 19.74 -16.50 4.10
C SER A 99 18.34 -16.99 4.51
N LYS A 100 17.77 -16.51 5.62
CA LYS A 100 16.44 -16.95 6.11
C LYS A 100 15.36 -16.88 5.02
N PHE A 101 15.35 -15.78 4.25
CA PHE A 101 14.33 -15.51 3.21
C PHE A 101 14.90 -15.34 1.82
N MET A 102 16.18 -15.64 1.63
CA MET A 102 16.85 -15.43 0.36
C MET A 102 17.76 -16.60 0.08
N THR A 103 17.58 -17.19 -1.09
CA THR A 103 18.43 -18.24 -1.62
C THR A 103 19.77 -17.65 -2.05
N ASN A 104 20.76 -18.51 -2.28
CA ASN A 104 22.12 -18.04 -2.58
C ASN A 104 22.27 -17.46 -3.98
N ASP A 105 21.38 -17.85 -4.89
CA ASP A 105 21.23 -17.25 -6.21
C ASP A 105 20.42 -15.94 -6.16
N GLY A 106 20.09 -15.43 -4.97
CA GLY A 106 19.48 -14.11 -4.81
C GLY A 106 17.96 -14.05 -5.04
N LYS A 107 17.29 -15.20 -5.02
CA LYS A 107 15.84 -15.32 -5.13
C LYS A 107 15.19 -15.36 -3.75
N ILE A 108 13.97 -14.86 -3.62
CA ILE A 108 13.21 -14.95 -2.37
C ILE A 108 12.73 -16.38 -2.16
N SER A 109 13.01 -16.94 -0.98
CA SER A 109 12.65 -18.30 -0.63
C SER A 109 11.16 -18.44 -0.30
N ASN A 110 10.64 -19.67 -0.42
CA ASN A 110 9.26 -20.02 -0.04
C ASN A 110 9.01 -19.97 1.48
N ASP A 111 10.04 -19.71 2.28
CA ASP A 111 9.93 -19.55 3.72
C ASP A 111 9.35 -18.18 4.09
N LEU A 112 9.43 -17.19 3.20
CA LEU A 112 8.76 -15.90 3.38
C LEU A 112 7.24 -16.08 3.21
N LYS A 113 6.48 -15.88 4.29
CA LYS A 113 5.01 -16.00 4.29
C LYS A 113 4.37 -14.62 4.16
N GLY A 114 4.08 -14.21 2.92
CA GLY A 114 3.52 -12.89 2.62
C GLY A 114 4.58 -11.93 2.05
N PRO A 115 4.29 -10.62 2.05
CA PRO A 115 5.23 -9.63 1.56
C PRO A 115 6.39 -9.43 2.55
N GLY A 116 7.56 -9.13 2.03
CA GLY A 116 8.70 -8.60 2.77
C GLY A 116 9.26 -7.39 2.04
N TYR A 117 10.32 -6.80 2.58
CA TYR A 117 11.05 -5.73 1.90
C TYR A 117 12.55 -5.84 2.05
N ILE A 118 13.25 -5.32 1.05
CA ILE A 118 14.71 -5.33 0.98
C ILE A 118 15.27 -4.34 2.00
N VAL A 119 16.21 -4.79 2.82
CA VAL A 119 16.98 -3.96 3.75
C VAL A 119 18.47 -4.14 3.47
N THR A 120 19.14 -3.02 3.23
CA THR A 120 20.59 -2.96 3.01
C THR A 120 21.28 -2.34 4.22
N ASP A 121 22.29 -3.02 4.76
CA ASP A 121 23.09 -2.50 5.86
C ASP A 121 24.16 -1.49 5.40
N LYS A 122 24.88 -0.90 6.37
CA LYS A 122 25.95 0.09 6.11
C LYS A 122 27.13 -0.48 5.31
N ASN A 123 27.30 -1.80 5.28
CA ASN A 123 28.35 -2.50 4.55
C ASN A 123 27.87 -2.96 3.17
N GLY A 124 26.61 -2.69 2.80
CA GLY A 124 26.03 -3.12 1.55
C GLY A 124 25.50 -4.54 1.54
N LYS A 125 25.31 -5.16 2.71
CA LYS A 125 24.72 -6.48 2.81
C LYS A 125 23.20 -6.39 2.79
N ILE A 126 22.59 -7.28 2.02
CA ILE A 126 21.18 -7.35 1.73
C ILE A 126 20.53 -8.41 2.62
N SER A 127 19.42 -8.05 3.24
CA SER A 127 18.52 -8.95 3.95
C SER A 127 17.09 -8.63 3.58
N ILE A 128 16.20 -9.59 3.79
CA ILE A 128 14.76 -9.36 3.68
C ILE A 128 14.21 -9.26 5.09
N LYS A 129 13.49 -8.17 5.35
CA LYS A 129 12.66 -8.03 6.55
C LYS A 129 11.24 -8.44 6.16
N GLU A 130 10.62 -9.27 6.99
CA GLU A 130 9.20 -9.63 6.85
C GLU A 130 8.34 -8.38 7.07
N ALA A 131 7.18 -8.32 6.42
CA ALA A 131 6.18 -7.31 6.74
C ALA A 131 5.80 -7.40 8.22
N ASP A 132 5.54 -6.24 8.83
CA ASP A 132 4.84 -6.22 10.11
C ASP A 132 3.42 -6.80 9.89
N SER A 133 2.77 -7.28 10.95
CA SER A 133 1.52 -8.04 10.82
C SER A 133 0.36 -7.22 10.29
N ILE A 134 0.40 -5.89 10.46
CA ILE A 134 -0.55 -4.96 9.85
C ILE A 134 0.23 -3.91 9.08
N VAL A 135 0.00 -3.86 7.76
CA VAL A 135 0.61 -2.87 6.89
C VAL A 135 -0.47 -2.13 6.12
N TRP A 136 -0.44 -0.80 6.20
CA TRP A 136 -1.19 0.08 5.32
C TRP A 136 -0.25 1.06 4.63
N GLY A 137 -0.67 1.54 3.46
CA GLY A 137 -0.06 2.67 2.79
C GLY A 137 -1.15 3.66 2.37
N TYR A 138 -0.79 4.64 1.57
CA TYR A 138 -1.70 5.69 1.13
C TYR A 138 -1.81 5.71 -0.39
N LYS A 139 -3.03 5.98 -0.89
CA LYS A 139 -3.28 6.30 -2.30
C LYS A 139 -2.68 7.66 -2.62
N LEU A 140 -1.52 7.69 -3.27
CA LEU A 140 -0.81 8.94 -3.56
C LEU A 140 -0.76 9.20 -5.08
N PRO A 141 -0.99 10.45 -5.53
CA PRO A 141 -0.92 10.78 -6.95
C PRO A 141 0.54 10.73 -7.43
N TYR A 142 0.79 10.20 -8.63
CA TYR A 142 2.12 10.30 -9.26
C TYR A 142 2.12 10.58 -10.76
N THR A 143 0.99 10.36 -11.44
CA THR A 143 0.81 10.75 -12.83
C THR A 143 -0.37 11.70 -12.94
N TYR A 144 -0.17 12.86 -13.57
CA TYR A 144 -1.21 13.87 -13.76
C TYR A 144 -1.09 14.51 -15.14
N ALA A 145 -2.23 14.96 -15.67
CA ALA A 145 -2.30 15.79 -16.87
C ALA A 145 -2.36 17.26 -16.47
N VAL A 146 -1.63 18.11 -17.20
CA VAL A 146 -1.73 19.58 -17.08
C VAL A 146 -2.16 20.15 -18.42
N LYS A 147 -3.21 20.96 -18.41
CA LYS A 147 -3.77 21.60 -19.60
C LYS A 147 -2.85 22.72 -20.10
N GLU A 148 -2.50 22.70 -21.39
CA GLU A 148 -1.68 23.73 -22.04
C GLU A 148 -2.12 23.94 -23.50
N GLY A 149 -2.86 25.01 -23.76
CA GLY A 149 -3.28 25.40 -25.11
C GLY A 149 -4.21 24.37 -25.73
N ASP A 150 -3.82 23.73 -26.84
CA ASP A 150 -4.59 22.66 -27.49
C ASP A 150 -4.13 21.25 -27.08
N SER A 151 -3.39 21.14 -25.98
CA SER A 151 -2.75 19.89 -25.54
C SER A 151 -2.76 19.69 -24.03
N ILE A 152 -2.43 18.47 -23.61
CA ILE A 152 -2.09 18.13 -22.23
C ILE A 152 -0.63 17.68 -22.14
N LYS A 153 0.06 18.12 -21.08
CA LYS A 153 1.31 17.53 -20.63
C LYS A 153 1.01 16.42 -19.65
N VAL A 154 1.40 15.19 -19.97
CA VAL A 154 1.35 14.07 -19.02
C VAL A 154 2.65 14.08 -18.24
N ILE A 155 2.55 14.32 -16.93
CA ILE A 155 3.68 14.41 -16.02
C ILE A 155 3.64 13.20 -15.10
N GLN A 156 4.75 12.47 -15.03
CA GLN A 156 4.95 11.36 -14.13
C GLN A 156 6.22 11.59 -13.32
N ASN A 157 6.12 11.51 -11.99
CA ASN A 157 7.26 11.75 -11.08
C ASN A 157 8.02 13.06 -11.39
N ASN A 158 7.28 14.16 -11.58
CA ASN A 158 7.79 15.50 -11.92
C ASN A 158 8.53 15.60 -13.27
N LYS A 159 8.37 14.62 -14.16
CA LYS A 159 8.91 14.66 -15.52
C LYS A 159 7.79 14.56 -16.54
N THR A 160 7.79 15.44 -17.53
CA THR A 160 6.91 15.30 -18.68
C THR A 160 7.31 14.04 -19.45
N ILE A 161 6.40 13.08 -19.53
CA ILE A 161 6.62 11.84 -20.28
C ILE A 161 6.00 11.91 -21.67
N ASN A 162 4.89 12.63 -21.83
CA ASN A 162 4.19 12.81 -23.10
C ASN A 162 3.55 14.20 -23.19
N THR A 163 3.30 14.66 -24.42
CA THR A 163 2.42 15.80 -24.71
C THR A 163 1.42 15.35 -25.76
N LEU A 164 0.14 15.43 -25.46
CA LEU A 164 -0.94 14.86 -26.26
C LEU A 164 -1.92 15.95 -26.65
N LYS A 165 -2.32 15.99 -27.93
CA LYS A 165 -3.48 16.78 -28.33
C LYS A 165 -4.75 16.05 -27.92
N GLU A 166 -5.87 16.76 -27.87
CA GLU A 166 -7.18 16.16 -27.57
C GLU A 166 -7.50 14.94 -28.45
N SER A 167 -7.20 15.03 -29.75
CA SER A 167 -7.38 13.94 -30.72
C SER A 167 -6.60 12.67 -30.38
N ASP A 168 -5.48 12.84 -29.68
CA ASP A 168 -4.53 11.76 -29.39
C ASP A 168 -4.84 11.10 -28.04
N ILE A 169 -5.76 11.66 -27.25
CA ILE A 169 -6.20 11.07 -25.98
C ILE A 169 -6.99 9.80 -26.26
N SER A 170 -6.45 8.67 -25.80
CA SER A 170 -7.00 7.33 -25.95
C SER A 170 -6.62 6.44 -24.76
N ASN A 171 -7.26 5.28 -24.63
CA ASN A 171 -6.92 4.32 -23.58
C ASN A 171 -5.49 3.74 -23.71
N ASP A 172 -4.84 3.90 -24.87
CA ASP A 172 -3.47 3.43 -25.11
C ASP A 172 -2.42 4.48 -24.76
N THR A 173 -2.83 5.74 -24.58
CA THR A 173 -1.91 6.89 -24.42
C THR A 173 -1.90 7.46 -23.01
N VAL A 174 -2.91 7.13 -22.19
CA VAL A 174 -3.02 7.53 -20.79
C VAL A 174 -3.46 6.36 -19.91
N PRO A 175 -3.06 6.32 -18.62
CA PRO A 175 -3.63 5.38 -17.65
C PRO A 175 -5.14 5.59 -17.51
N THR A 176 -5.91 4.50 -17.45
CA THR A 176 -7.39 4.57 -17.48
C THR A 176 -8.08 3.91 -16.29
N ASP A 177 -7.32 3.34 -15.36
CA ASP A 177 -7.90 2.65 -14.20
C ASP A 177 -8.64 3.60 -13.24
N PHE A 178 -8.33 4.91 -13.26
CA PHE A 178 -8.94 5.92 -12.39
C PHE A 178 -9.74 6.99 -13.14
N VAL A 179 -9.23 7.44 -14.30
CA VAL A 179 -9.91 8.41 -15.16
C VAL A 179 -9.99 7.83 -16.57
N SER A 180 -11.21 7.62 -17.09
CA SER A 180 -11.37 7.13 -18.46
C SER A 180 -10.92 8.18 -19.48
N ALA A 181 -10.48 7.75 -20.66
CA ALA A 181 -10.10 8.68 -21.72
C ALA A 181 -11.26 9.61 -22.12
N ALA A 182 -12.51 9.15 -22.02
CA ALA A 182 -13.70 9.96 -22.25
C ALA A 182 -13.84 11.08 -21.20
N SER A 183 -13.71 10.74 -19.92
CA SER A 183 -13.77 11.72 -18.82
C SER A 183 -12.63 12.73 -18.92
N LEU A 184 -11.44 12.29 -19.35
CA LEU A 184 -10.29 13.17 -19.55
C LEU A 184 -10.52 14.16 -20.70
N LYS A 185 -11.21 13.76 -21.77
CA LYS A 185 -11.60 14.66 -22.87
C LYS A 185 -12.62 15.69 -22.41
N GLU A 186 -13.65 15.27 -21.68
CA GLU A 186 -14.65 16.19 -21.11
C GLU A 186 -14.01 17.20 -20.16
N TRP A 187 -13.08 16.75 -19.31
CA TRP A 187 -12.26 17.64 -18.49
C TRP A 187 -11.42 18.60 -19.35
N PHE A 188 -10.79 18.11 -20.42
CA PHE A 188 -9.95 18.93 -21.31
C PHE A 188 -10.72 20.08 -21.95
N GLU A 189 -11.95 19.84 -22.40
CA GLU A 189 -12.81 20.85 -23.05
C GLU A 189 -13.21 21.98 -22.10
N THR A 190 -13.32 21.69 -20.80
CA THR A 190 -13.79 22.63 -19.77
C THR A 190 -12.66 23.23 -18.93
N ALA A 191 -11.49 22.58 -18.91
CA ALA A 191 -10.33 22.99 -18.13
C ALA A 191 -9.67 24.25 -18.68
N LYS A 192 -9.23 25.11 -17.76
CA LYS A 192 -8.39 26.28 -18.07
C LYS A 192 -6.93 25.85 -18.21
N ASP A 193 -6.16 26.61 -18.97
CA ASP A 193 -4.72 26.41 -19.04
C ASP A 193 -4.08 26.50 -17.65
N GLY A 194 -3.19 25.55 -17.35
CA GLY A 194 -2.58 25.37 -16.03
C GLY A 194 -3.37 24.49 -15.07
N SER A 195 -4.65 24.17 -15.35
CA SER A 195 -5.40 23.19 -14.56
C SER A 195 -4.78 21.79 -14.65
N ASN A 196 -4.92 21.00 -13.58
CA ASN A 196 -4.46 19.62 -13.55
C ASN A 196 -5.56 18.63 -13.15
N ILE A 197 -5.33 17.37 -13.52
CA ILE A 197 -6.12 16.21 -13.11
C ILE A 197 -5.18 15.03 -12.89
N THR A 198 -5.35 14.31 -11.78
CA THR A 198 -4.58 13.09 -11.52
C THR A 198 -5.10 11.95 -12.40
N LEU A 199 -4.18 11.30 -13.13
CA LEU A 199 -4.50 10.17 -13.99
C LEU A 199 -4.22 8.82 -13.34
N ASP A 200 -3.20 8.76 -12.46
CA ASP A 200 -2.78 7.51 -11.86
C ASP A 200 -2.18 7.71 -10.46
N TYR A 201 -2.33 6.67 -9.64
CA TYR A 201 -1.93 6.62 -8.24
C TYR A 201 -0.96 5.47 -7.98
N TYR A 202 -0.13 5.65 -6.95
CA TYR A 202 0.75 4.63 -6.42
C TYR A 202 0.44 4.42 -4.94
N LEU A 203 0.82 3.26 -4.41
CA LEU A 203 0.76 3.01 -2.97
C LEU A 203 2.09 3.38 -2.34
N GLY A 204 2.09 4.28 -1.36
CA GLY A 204 3.30 4.73 -0.67
C GLY A 204 3.04 5.21 0.75
N GLY A 205 4.09 5.69 1.42
CA GLY A 205 3.98 6.14 2.80
C GLY A 205 3.63 5.03 3.78
N PHE A 206 4.10 3.81 3.53
CA PHE A 206 3.76 2.65 4.36
C PHE A 206 4.22 2.83 5.80
N ASN A 207 3.41 2.36 6.75
CA ASN A 207 3.68 2.42 8.18
C ASN A 207 4.95 1.66 8.61
N ASP A 208 5.38 0.67 7.82
CA ASP A 208 6.61 -0.09 8.06
C ASP A 208 7.85 0.46 7.33
N ASN A 209 7.74 1.66 6.77
CA ASN A 209 8.78 2.43 6.08
C ASN A 209 9.32 1.83 4.77
N ARG A 210 8.61 0.87 4.16
CA ARG A 210 8.98 0.40 2.82
C ARG A 210 8.74 1.47 1.75
N THR A 211 9.40 1.32 0.61
CA THR A 211 9.27 2.25 -0.52
C THR A 211 7.94 2.09 -1.26
N GLY A 212 7.49 3.17 -1.91
CA GLY A 212 6.27 3.17 -2.70
C GLY A 212 6.31 2.23 -3.90
N ILE A 213 5.16 1.64 -4.22
CA ILE A 213 4.96 0.72 -5.35
C ILE A 213 4.13 1.41 -6.42
N TYR A 214 4.71 1.54 -7.61
CA TYR A 214 4.14 2.25 -8.75
C TYR A 214 3.58 1.27 -9.79
N GLY A 215 2.34 1.49 -10.20
CA GLY A 215 1.67 0.73 -11.25
C GLY A 215 0.92 -0.50 -10.76
N LYS A 216 -0.23 -0.74 -11.37
CA LYS A 216 -1.17 -1.84 -11.08
C LYS A 216 -0.52 -3.20 -10.93
N GLU A 217 0.24 -3.62 -11.94
CA GLU A 217 0.82 -4.97 -11.97
C GLU A 217 1.76 -5.22 -10.78
N LYS A 218 2.52 -4.20 -10.37
CA LYS A 218 3.44 -4.32 -9.23
C LYS A 218 2.70 -4.32 -7.89
N ILE A 219 1.62 -3.55 -7.78
CA ILE A 219 0.76 -3.56 -6.59
C ILE A 219 0.10 -4.93 -6.44
N ILE A 220 -0.49 -5.46 -7.52
CA ILE A 220 -1.15 -6.77 -7.53
C ILE A 220 -0.13 -7.89 -7.25
N HIS A 221 1.07 -7.81 -7.83
CA HIS A 221 2.14 -8.77 -7.55
C HIS A 221 2.57 -8.75 -6.08
N ALA A 222 2.65 -7.57 -5.48
CA ALA A 222 3.11 -7.40 -4.10
C ALA A 222 2.06 -7.79 -3.04
N PHE A 223 0.79 -7.47 -3.28
CA PHE A 223 -0.25 -7.52 -2.24
C PHE A 223 -1.57 -8.19 -2.69
N GLY A 224 -1.70 -8.58 -3.95
CA GLY A 224 -2.93 -9.14 -4.53
C GLY A 224 -3.88 -8.08 -5.08
N GLU A 225 -5.03 -8.54 -5.59
CA GLU A 225 -6.02 -7.67 -6.27
C GLU A 225 -6.80 -6.77 -5.29
N GLU A 226 -7.08 -7.27 -4.08
CA GLU A 226 -7.93 -6.57 -3.10
C GLU A 226 -7.39 -5.18 -2.74
N PRO A 227 -6.10 -4.99 -2.39
CA PRO A 227 -5.60 -3.65 -2.07
C PRO A 227 -5.63 -2.70 -3.28
N TYR A 228 -5.44 -3.21 -4.50
CA TYR A 228 -5.59 -2.40 -5.71
C TYR A 228 -7.03 -1.97 -5.95
N ASN A 229 -7.98 -2.89 -5.79
CA ASN A 229 -9.41 -2.61 -5.90
C ASN A 229 -9.87 -1.63 -4.82
N TYR A 230 -9.39 -1.79 -3.60
CA TYR A 230 -9.60 -0.84 -2.52
C TYR A 230 -9.11 0.55 -2.95
N MET A 231 -7.84 0.68 -3.32
CA MET A 231 -7.26 1.96 -3.75
C MET A 231 -8.08 2.66 -4.87
N ARG A 232 -8.65 1.91 -5.80
CA ARG A 232 -9.48 2.48 -6.88
C ARG A 232 -10.80 3.11 -6.41
N ASN A 233 -11.31 2.71 -5.25
CA ASN A 233 -12.64 3.11 -4.79
C ASN A 233 -12.62 4.28 -3.79
N TYR A 234 -11.47 4.70 -3.27
CA TYR A 234 -11.38 5.74 -2.22
C TYR A 234 -10.68 7.01 -2.70
N THR A 235 -10.91 8.13 -2.02
CA THR A 235 -10.34 9.44 -2.39
C THR A 235 -8.81 9.47 -2.32
N PRO A 236 -8.15 10.40 -3.04
CA PRO A 236 -6.70 10.64 -2.91
C PRO A 236 -6.30 10.89 -1.45
N GLY A 237 -5.18 10.28 -1.03
CA GLY A 237 -4.71 10.33 0.35
C GLY A 237 -5.35 9.28 1.26
N ALA A 238 -6.35 8.53 0.80
CA ALA A 238 -6.97 7.49 1.62
C ALA A 238 -5.95 6.41 2.04
N PRO A 239 -6.02 5.94 3.30
CA PRO A 239 -5.26 4.79 3.76
C PRO A 239 -5.80 3.50 3.10
N VAL A 240 -4.90 2.60 2.76
CA VAL A 240 -5.20 1.32 2.10
C VAL A 240 -4.50 0.23 2.89
N MET A 241 -5.27 -0.64 3.54
CA MET A 241 -4.73 -1.85 4.16
C MET A 241 -4.21 -2.77 3.06
N VAL A 242 -2.92 -3.09 3.09
CA VAL A 242 -2.27 -3.93 2.07
C VAL A 242 -1.90 -5.32 2.60
N TYR A 243 -1.87 -5.49 3.92
CA TYR A 243 -1.55 -6.77 4.55
C TYR A 243 -2.05 -6.82 6.00
N ASP A 244 -2.80 -7.86 6.36
CA ASP A 244 -3.32 -8.11 7.70
C ASP A 244 -3.11 -9.58 8.12
N HIS A 245 -1.90 -9.93 8.56
CA HIS A 245 -1.61 -11.27 9.03
C HIS A 245 -1.76 -11.39 10.55
N ASN A 246 -2.71 -12.22 10.98
CA ASN A 246 -3.02 -12.51 12.39
C ASN A 246 -3.65 -11.35 13.18
N ALA A 247 -4.18 -10.33 12.51
CA ALA A 247 -4.98 -9.31 13.17
C ALA A 247 -6.29 -9.91 13.71
N THR A 248 -6.58 -9.69 14.98
CA THR A 248 -7.87 -10.04 15.59
C THR A 248 -8.83 -8.89 15.43
N LYS A 249 -10.02 -9.16 14.88
CA LYS A 249 -11.10 -8.17 14.79
C LYS A 249 -11.89 -8.15 16.09
N VAL A 250 -11.84 -7.04 16.81
CA VAL A 250 -12.57 -6.84 18.07
C VAL A 250 -13.68 -5.83 17.85
N ASN A 251 -14.95 -6.23 18.01
CA ASN A 251 -16.06 -5.28 18.00
C ASN A 251 -15.95 -4.37 19.22
N VAL A 252 -15.78 -3.07 18.98
CA VAL A 252 -15.66 -2.05 20.04
C VAL A 252 -16.85 -1.11 20.11
N SER A 253 -17.65 -1.04 19.05
CA SER A 253 -18.83 -0.17 18.99
C SER A 253 -19.81 -0.64 17.92
N SER A 254 -21.10 -0.42 18.17
CA SER A 254 -22.15 -0.67 17.20
C SER A 254 -23.31 0.30 17.39
N ALA A 255 -23.97 0.66 16.29
CA ALA A 255 -25.16 1.51 16.30
C ALA A 255 -26.12 1.09 15.18
N VAL A 256 -27.38 1.51 15.34
CA VAL A 256 -28.46 1.25 14.38
C VAL A 256 -29.31 2.51 14.21
N SER A 257 -29.76 2.76 12.98
CA SER A 257 -30.76 3.77 12.65
C SER A 257 -31.72 3.21 11.60
N VAL A 258 -32.84 3.88 11.37
CA VAL A 258 -33.84 3.49 10.37
C VAL A 258 -34.16 4.70 9.48
N VAL A 259 -34.49 4.46 8.21
CA VAL A 259 -34.81 5.53 7.24
C VAL A 259 -36.06 6.32 7.63
N GLU A 260 -37.06 5.64 8.19
CA GLU A 260 -38.37 6.17 8.53
C GLU A 260 -39.17 6.70 7.33
N TYR A 261 -40.50 6.67 7.43
CA TYR A 261 -41.38 7.21 6.41
C TYR A 261 -41.56 8.72 6.59
N LEU A 262 -41.26 9.50 5.54
CA LEU A 262 -41.52 10.94 5.47
C LEU A 262 -42.45 11.23 4.29
N PRO A 263 -43.70 11.68 4.52
CA PRO A 263 -44.69 11.90 3.46
C PRO A 263 -44.24 12.83 2.33
N GLU A 264 -43.34 13.77 2.63
CA GLU A 264 -42.88 14.82 1.73
C GLU A 264 -41.86 14.32 0.70
N TYR A 265 -41.24 13.15 0.94
CA TYR A 265 -40.11 12.67 0.14
C TYR A 265 -40.31 11.22 -0.34
N PRO A 266 -39.87 10.88 -1.58
CA PRO A 266 -39.89 9.50 -2.08
C PRO A 266 -39.11 8.55 -1.16
N THR A 267 -39.80 7.65 -0.50
CA THR A 267 -39.19 6.81 0.55
C THR A 267 -38.27 5.73 -0.06
N GLU A 268 -38.60 5.23 -1.24
CA GLU A 268 -37.77 4.26 -1.99
C GLU A 268 -36.41 4.86 -2.35
N ILE A 269 -36.39 6.09 -2.89
CA ILE A 269 -35.14 6.80 -3.23
C ILE A 269 -34.32 7.08 -1.97
N ARG A 270 -34.98 7.46 -0.87
CA ARG A 270 -34.30 7.65 0.42
C ARG A 270 -33.65 6.35 0.92
N ALA A 271 -34.33 5.22 0.79
CA ALA A 271 -33.79 3.92 1.15
C ALA A 271 -32.62 3.49 0.25
N GLU A 272 -32.70 3.73 -1.06
CA GLU A 272 -31.58 3.52 -2.00
C GLU A 272 -30.36 4.36 -1.63
N ASN A 273 -30.55 5.66 -1.37
CA ASN A 273 -29.47 6.52 -0.90
C ASN A 273 -28.88 6.06 0.44
N ALA A 274 -29.71 5.50 1.34
CA ALA A 274 -29.22 4.93 2.59
C ALA A 274 -28.33 3.70 2.36
N LYS A 275 -28.71 2.82 1.42
CA LYS A 275 -27.93 1.65 1.00
C LYS A 275 -26.60 2.07 0.35
N GLU A 276 -26.62 3.09 -0.51
CA GLU A 276 -25.41 3.62 -1.15
C GLU A 276 -24.46 4.27 -0.14
N PHE A 277 -24.98 4.97 0.88
CA PHE A 277 -24.15 5.49 1.97
C PHE A 277 -23.47 4.35 2.71
N ALA A 278 -24.23 3.33 3.12
CA ALA A 278 -23.68 2.17 3.82
C ALA A 278 -22.62 1.47 2.98
N ASN A 279 -22.89 1.23 1.68
CA ASN A 279 -21.90 0.71 0.74
C ASN A 279 -20.64 1.59 0.66
N GLY A 280 -20.83 2.91 0.65
CA GLY A 280 -19.75 3.90 0.57
C GLY A 280 -18.81 3.89 1.76
N TRP A 281 -19.29 3.57 2.96
CA TRP A 281 -18.47 3.49 4.17
C TRP A 281 -18.07 2.06 4.54
N ASN A 282 -18.73 1.05 3.98
CA ASN A 282 -18.46 -0.34 4.34
C ASN A 282 -17.03 -0.77 3.98
N ASN A 283 -16.35 -1.34 4.98
CA ASN A 283 -14.95 -1.75 4.99
C ASN A 283 -13.94 -0.58 4.92
N THR A 284 -14.33 0.63 5.29
CA THR A 284 -13.37 1.76 5.41
C THR A 284 -12.41 1.48 6.55
N ILE A 285 -11.10 1.63 6.30
CA ILE A 285 -10.04 1.45 7.30
C ILE A 285 -9.53 2.82 7.69
N ILE A 286 -9.33 3.05 8.99
CA ILE A 286 -8.74 4.28 9.50
C ILE A 286 -7.57 3.90 10.41
N PRO A 287 -6.32 4.26 10.05
CA PRO A 287 -5.16 4.04 10.90
C PRO A 287 -5.28 4.70 12.27
N PRO A 288 -4.45 4.30 13.25
CA PRO A 288 -4.39 4.97 14.55
C PRO A 288 -4.05 6.44 14.39
N HIS A 289 -4.71 7.30 15.18
CA HIS A 289 -4.46 8.75 15.23
C HIS A 289 -4.59 9.46 13.88
N GLU A 290 -5.41 8.91 12.99
CA GLU A 290 -5.61 9.40 11.63
C GLU A 290 -7.08 9.57 11.30
N SER A 291 -7.38 9.98 10.07
CA SER A 291 -8.73 10.18 9.60
C SER A 291 -8.87 9.73 8.16
N ALA A 292 -10.07 9.29 7.79
CA ALA A 292 -10.36 8.84 6.43
C ALA A 292 -11.76 9.23 5.98
N HIS A 293 -11.91 9.29 4.66
CA HIS A 293 -13.18 9.40 3.95
C HIS A 293 -13.67 8.02 3.54
N GLY A 294 -14.94 7.92 3.17
CA GLY A 294 -15.51 6.76 2.50
C GLY A 294 -15.13 6.70 1.01
N LYS A 295 -15.80 5.81 0.29
CA LYS A 295 -15.58 5.57 -1.14
C LYS A 295 -16.01 6.75 -2.02
N GLU A 296 -15.27 6.98 -3.09
CA GLU A 296 -15.54 8.00 -4.11
C GLU A 296 -16.43 7.51 -5.26
N ASN A 297 -16.58 6.19 -5.42
CA ASN A 297 -17.30 5.59 -6.54
C ASN A 297 -18.76 5.21 -6.24
N VAL A 298 -19.34 5.73 -5.16
CA VAL A 298 -20.78 5.62 -4.89
C VAL A 298 -21.52 6.83 -5.43
N THR A 299 -22.74 6.62 -5.89
CA THR A 299 -23.57 7.68 -6.49
C THR A 299 -24.89 7.76 -5.75
N PHE A 300 -25.33 8.99 -5.50
CA PHE A 300 -26.60 9.24 -4.85
C PHE A 300 -27.61 9.84 -5.82
N THR A 301 -28.88 9.46 -5.63
CA THR A 301 -29.99 10.04 -6.38
C THR A 301 -30.45 11.32 -5.69
N SER A 302 -30.42 12.43 -6.43
CA SER A 302 -30.91 13.72 -5.93
C SER A 302 -32.43 13.80 -5.98
N ILE A 303 -33.04 14.39 -4.95
CA ILE A 303 -34.47 14.65 -4.84
C ILE A 303 -34.67 16.17 -4.91
N ALA A 304 -35.65 16.63 -5.70
CA ALA A 304 -35.94 18.05 -5.85
C ALA A 304 -36.40 18.66 -4.51
N GLU A 305 -35.77 19.77 -4.11
CA GLU A 305 -36.05 20.50 -2.88
C GLU A 305 -35.83 21.99 -3.15
N ALA A 306 -36.90 22.78 -3.09
CA ALA A 306 -36.86 24.19 -3.51
C ALA A 306 -36.05 25.07 -2.54
N GLU A 307 -35.97 24.64 -1.30
CA GLU A 307 -35.27 25.27 -0.19
C GLU A 307 -33.75 25.02 -0.24
N ALA A 308 -33.31 23.96 -0.93
CA ALA A 308 -31.90 23.67 -1.12
C ALA A 308 -31.27 24.66 -2.10
N ALA A 309 -30.04 25.12 -1.83
CA ALA A 309 -29.33 26.09 -2.67
C ALA A 309 -29.14 25.61 -4.14
N SER A 310 -29.02 24.30 -4.33
CA SER A 310 -28.92 23.62 -5.63
C SER A 310 -30.28 23.35 -6.30
N GLY A 311 -31.41 23.58 -5.62
CA GLY A 311 -32.74 23.16 -6.04
C GLY A 311 -33.01 21.65 -5.86
N SER A 312 -32.08 20.93 -5.23
CA SER A 312 -32.19 19.52 -4.89
C SER A 312 -31.28 19.15 -3.71
N ALA A 313 -31.62 18.06 -3.02
CA ALA A 313 -30.80 17.48 -1.96
C ALA A 313 -30.74 15.95 -2.04
N THR A 314 -29.78 15.38 -1.34
CA THR A 314 -29.63 13.92 -1.20
C THR A 314 -30.32 13.43 0.06
N HIS A 315 -31.65 13.33 0.07
CA HIS A 315 -32.35 12.75 1.21
C HIS A 315 -32.07 11.26 1.38
N GLY A 316 -32.17 10.76 2.61
CA GLY A 316 -31.92 9.35 2.94
C GLY A 316 -30.52 9.06 3.48
N VAL A 317 -29.62 10.05 3.47
CA VAL A 317 -28.24 9.90 4.00
C VAL A 317 -28.10 10.24 5.48
N CYS A 318 -29.05 10.97 6.06
CA CYS A 318 -29.02 11.28 7.50
C CYS A 318 -29.20 10.02 8.38
N PRO A 319 -30.12 9.09 8.09
CA PRO A 319 -30.22 7.83 8.83
C PRO A 319 -28.92 7.01 8.91
N PRO A 320 -28.23 6.66 7.80
CA PRO A 320 -26.95 5.96 7.90
C PRO A 320 -25.86 6.86 8.50
N GLY A 321 -25.90 8.18 8.27
CA GLY A 321 -25.00 9.14 8.92
C GLY A 321 -25.14 9.14 10.44
N ARG A 322 -26.36 9.01 10.99
CA ARG A 322 -26.59 8.86 12.44
C ARG A 322 -26.02 7.55 12.97
N SER A 323 -26.27 6.45 12.27
CA SER A 323 -25.70 5.14 12.64
C SER A 323 -24.17 5.21 12.70
N LEU A 324 -23.52 5.80 11.70
CA LEU A 324 -22.07 5.98 11.70
C LEU A 324 -21.60 6.91 12.83
N ARG A 325 -22.21 8.09 12.94
CA ARG A 325 -21.89 9.08 13.97
C ARG A 325 -21.98 8.48 15.37
N ASP A 326 -23.09 7.82 15.69
CA ASP A 326 -23.36 7.31 17.03
C ASP A 326 -22.39 6.18 17.38
N ALA A 327 -22.04 5.34 16.41
CA ALA A 327 -20.99 4.34 16.59
C ALA A 327 -19.63 4.99 16.91
N ILE A 328 -19.23 6.04 16.20
CA ILE A 328 -17.98 6.77 16.45
C ILE A 328 -18.00 7.50 17.80
N LEU A 329 -19.06 8.24 18.10
CA LEU A 329 -19.19 8.97 19.37
C LEU A 329 -19.19 8.05 20.59
N SER A 330 -19.74 6.83 20.47
CA SER A 330 -19.72 5.87 21.59
C SER A 330 -18.32 5.38 21.97
N LEU A 331 -17.33 5.52 21.08
CA LEU A 331 -15.91 5.28 21.38
C LEU A 331 -15.24 6.46 22.10
N GLY A 332 -15.95 7.59 22.27
CA GLY A 332 -15.39 8.84 22.78
C GLY A 332 -14.62 9.65 21.74
N TYR A 333 -14.69 9.27 20.47
CA TYR A 333 -14.06 9.98 19.36
C TYR A 333 -14.82 11.26 19.00
N PRO A 334 -14.18 12.24 18.34
CA PRO A 334 -14.84 13.48 17.95
C PRO A 334 -15.98 13.24 16.96
N LEU A 335 -16.92 14.18 16.92
CA LEU A 335 -17.96 14.24 15.89
C LEU A 335 -17.30 14.26 14.50
N PRO A 336 -17.67 13.36 13.57
CA PRO A 336 -17.12 13.39 12.22
C PRO A 336 -17.31 14.74 11.54
N VAL A 337 -16.30 15.21 10.81
CA VAL A 337 -16.39 16.46 10.05
C VAL A 337 -17.44 16.30 8.95
N GLY A 338 -18.23 17.33 8.72
CA GLY A 338 -19.37 17.29 7.79
C GLY A 338 -20.64 16.71 8.39
N MET A 339 -20.61 16.35 9.69
CA MET A 339 -21.78 15.87 10.42
C MET A 339 -22.24 16.81 11.54
N SER A 340 -23.50 16.63 11.97
CA SER A 340 -24.09 17.31 13.12
C SER A 340 -24.55 16.30 14.20
N GLY A 341 -24.71 16.78 15.45
CA GLY A 341 -25.31 15.99 16.53
C GLY A 341 -26.84 15.92 16.48
N ALA A 342 -27.48 16.56 15.50
CA ALA A 342 -28.94 16.60 15.35
C ALA A 342 -29.47 15.44 14.50
N GLU A 343 -30.78 15.43 14.26
CA GLU A 343 -31.45 14.45 13.40
C GLU A 343 -30.93 14.51 11.95
N GLU A 344 -30.70 15.74 11.46
CA GLU A 344 -30.00 16.04 10.21
C GLU A 344 -28.50 15.85 10.39
N SER A 345 -28.06 14.59 10.29
CA SER A 345 -26.69 14.22 10.63
C SER A 345 -25.66 14.60 9.57
N ILE A 346 -26.03 14.75 8.29
CA ILE A 346 -25.13 15.20 7.21
C ILE A 346 -25.45 16.65 6.85
N LEU A 347 -24.43 17.51 6.83
CA LEU A 347 -24.59 18.92 6.47
C LEU A 347 -24.76 19.10 4.95
N TYR A 348 -25.62 20.03 4.52
CA TYR A 348 -26.02 20.23 3.10
C TYR A 348 -24.84 20.47 2.12
N GLU A 349 -23.70 21.00 2.58
CA GLU A 349 -22.54 21.30 1.74
C GLU A 349 -21.50 20.16 1.70
N TYR A 350 -21.78 19.04 2.36
CA TYR A 350 -20.86 17.90 2.45
C TYR A 350 -21.40 16.72 1.65
N ARG A 351 -20.59 16.22 0.73
CA ARG A 351 -20.88 14.98 0.02
C ARG A 351 -20.74 13.80 1.00
N PRO A 352 -21.73 12.90 1.10
CA PRO A 352 -21.88 12.00 2.25
C PRO A 352 -20.72 11.03 2.52
N THR A 353 -19.93 10.67 1.50
CA THR A 353 -18.79 9.74 1.64
C THR A 353 -17.44 10.39 1.44
N ILE A 354 -17.34 11.40 0.58
CA ILE A 354 -16.05 11.96 0.15
C ILE A 354 -15.65 13.25 0.87
N ASP A 355 -16.61 13.99 1.44
CA ASP A 355 -16.28 15.20 2.23
C ASP A 355 -16.41 14.95 3.74
N VAL A 356 -17.24 13.97 4.12
CA VAL A 356 -17.33 13.52 5.52
C VAL A 356 -16.01 12.85 5.91
N LEU A 357 -15.46 13.26 7.06
CA LEU A 357 -14.17 12.75 7.57
C LEU A 357 -14.39 12.16 8.96
N VAL A 358 -14.05 10.88 9.12
CA VAL A 358 -14.09 10.18 10.41
C VAL A 358 -12.68 10.06 10.96
N SER A 359 -12.49 10.37 12.24
CA SER A 359 -11.21 10.29 12.93
C SER A 359 -11.15 9.07 13.86
N ASN A 360 -9.98 8.45 13.93
CA ASN A 360 -9.66 7.39 14.88
C ASN A 360 -8.64 7.91 15.89
N GLU A 361 -9.08 8.16 17.12
CA GLU A 361 -8.21 8.63 18.21
C GLU A 361 -7.57 7.47 19.00
N GLY A 362 -7.87 6.22 18.62
CA GLY A 362 -7.37 5.03 19.28
C GLY A 362 -6.01 4.58 18.74
N ASP A 363 -5.37 3.70 19.50
CA ASP A 363 -4.04 3.16 19.19
C ASP A 363 -4.04 2.01 18.18
N TYR A 364 -5.21 1.48 17.83
CA TYR A 364 -5.37 0.41 16.85
C TYR A 364 -6.08 0.94 15.59
N PRO A 365 -5.74 0.43 14.39
CA PRO A 365 -6.53 0.72 13.20
C PRO A 365 -7.96 0.25 13.41
N ILE A 366 -8.93 1.03 12.93
CA ILE A 366 -10.34 0.64 12.95
C ILE A 366 -10.83 0.28 11.54
N GLN A 367 -11.78 -0.65 11.48
CA GLN A 367 -12.57 -0.99 10.31
C GLN A 367 -14.03 -0.62 10.56
N ILE A 368 -14.57 0.25 9.72
CA ILE A 368 -15.99 0.60 9.71
C ILE A 368 -16.71 -0.43 8.84
N VAL A 369 -17.63 -1.18 9.41
CA VAL A 369 -18.49 -2.13 8.69
C VAL A 369 -19.92 -1.60 8.76
N MET A 370 -20.52 -1.37 7.59
CA MET A 370 -21.89 -0.89 7.47
C MET A 370 -22.68 -1.79 6.54
N TRP A 371 -23.93 -2.08 6.92
CA TRP A 371 -24.85 -2.83 6.08
C TRP A 371 -26.29 -2.40 6.37
N THR A 372 -27.19 -2.80 5.48
CA THR A 372 -28.61 -2.48 5.58
C THR A 372 -29.46 -3.73 5.50
N GLU A 373 -30.60 -3.74 6.18
CA GLU A 373 -31.63 -4.77 6.07
C GLU A 373 -32.99 -4.12 5.85
N GLY A 374 -33.91 -4.80 5.16
CA GLY A 374 -35.24 -4.27 4.84
C GLY A 374 -35.29 -3.34 3.62
N GLU A 375 -36.46 -2.76 3.38
CA GLU A 375 -36.80 -1.98 2.18
C GLU A 375 -37.63 -0.74 2.55
N SER A 376 -37.54 0.30 1.72
CA SER A 376 -38.31 1.55 1.88
C SER A 376 -38.18 2.14 3.30
N GLY A 377 -39.29 2.55 3.93
CA GLY A 377 -39.27 3.22 5.25
C GLY A 377 -38.82 2.35 6.41
N ASP A 378 -38.70 1.03 6.21
CA ASP A 378 -38.25 0.04 7.21
C ASP A 378 -36.81 -0.42 6.96
N THR A 379 -36.07 0.27 6.07
CA THR A 379 -34.64 -0.01 5.89
C THR A 379 -33.87 0.36 7.16
N HIS A 380 -33.37 -0.65 7.84
CA HIS A 380 -32.49 -0.56 8.99
C HIS A 380 -31.04 -0.43 8.52
N ILE A 381 -30.27 0.44 9.16
CA ILE A 381 -28.86 0.69 8.87
C ILE A 381 -28.03 0.39 10.11
N TYR A 382 -27.15 -0.58 9.97
CA TYR A 382 -26.24 -1.00 11.03
C TYR A 382 -24.83 -0.49 10.75
N THR A 383 -24.17 -0.03 11.80
CA THR A 383 -22.74 0.26 11.82
C THR A 383 -22.09 -0.55 12.92
N THR A 384 -20.95 -1.16 12.61
CA THR A 384 -20.06 -1.77 13.59
C THR A 384 -18.65 -1.27 13.36
N ILE A 385 -17.97 -0.87 14.44
CA ILE A 385 -16.56 -0.51 14.42
C ILE A 385 -15.77 -1.67 15.01
N TYR A 386 -14.84 -2.19 14.22
CA TYR A 386 -13.88 -3.20 14.66
C TYR A 386 -12.51 -2.58 14.85
N GLU A 387 -11.85 -2.83 15.96
CA GLU A 387 -10.40 -2.65 16.06
C GLU A 387 -9.67 -3.84 15.44
N LEU A 388 -8.62 -3.55 14.69
CA LEU A 388 -7.70 -4.54 14.14
C LEU A 388 -6.49 -4.66 15.07
N ARG A 389 -6.60 -5.53 16.08
CA ARG A 389 -5.57 -5.70 17.10
C ARG A 389 -4.54 -6.75 16.67
N ASP A 390 -3.28 -6.41 16.84
CA ASP A 390 -2.17 -7.34 16.70
C ASP A 390 -1.09 -7.03 17.73
N ASN A 391 -0.72 -8.03 18.52
CA ASN A 391 0.28 -7.91 19.58
C ASN A 391 1.71 -7.72 19.06
N SER A 392 1.97 -7.96 17.77
CA SER A 392 3.32 -7.78 17.19
C SER A 392 3.58 -6.36 16.68
N THR A 393 2.55 -5.70 16.14
CA THR A 393 2.62 -4.32 15.62
C THR A 393 2.18 -3.31 16.69
N TYR A 394 1.24 -3.68 17.56
CA TYR A 394 0.65 -2.85 18.61
C TYR A 394 0.64 -3.62 19.94
N PRO A 395 1.76 -3.65 20.68
CA PRO A 395 1.81 -4.33 21.96
C PRO A 395 0.79 -3.72 22.91
N ASP A 396 -0.06 -4.57 23.49
CA ASP A 396 -1.06 -4.16 24.48
C ASP A 396 -0.37 -3.54 25.70
N THR A 397 -0.52 -2.22 25.86
CA THR A 397 0.08 -1.47 26.97
C THR A 397 -0.76 -1.54 28.24
N SER A 398 -1.95 -2.16 28.20
CA SER A 398 -2.89 -2.22 29.33
C SER A 398 -2.42 -3.08 30.52
N ASN A 399 -1.29 -3.78 30.40
CA ASN A 399 -0.66 -4.52 31.50
C ASN A 399 0.58 -3.84 32.13
N SER A 400 0.82 -2.54 31.87
CA SER A 400 2.01 -1.83 32.40
C SER A 400 1.80 -1.09 33.74
N THR A 401 0.74 -1.42 34.49
CA THR A 401 0.60 -1.02 35.90
C THR A 401 0.62 -2.22 36.83
N GLU A 402 1.73 -2.95 36.89
CA GLU A 402 2.13 -3.67 38.10
C GLU A 402 3.65 -3.50 38.31
N ASP A 403 3.98 -3.10 39.54
CA ASP A 403 5.29 -2.99 40.21
C ASP A 403 6.22 -1.81 39.89
N ALA A 404 5.99 -0.72 40.65
CA ALA A 404 7.03 0.17 41.17
C ALA A 404 7.01 0.17 42.71
#